data_AF-A0A162ISA5-F1
#
_entry.id   AF-A0A162ISA5-F1
#
_cell.length_a   1.000
_cell.length_b   1.000
_cell.length_c   1.000
_cell.angle_alpha   90.00
_cell.angle_beta   90.00
_cell.angle_gamma   90.00
#
_symmetry.space_group_name_H-M   'P 1'
#
loop_
_entity.id
_entity.type
_entity.pdbx_description
1 polymer ?
#
loop_
_entity_poly.entity_id
_entity_poly.type
_entity_poly.pdbx_seq_one_letter_code
_entity_poly.pdbx_strand_id
1 'polypeptide(L)'
;MRPALRLLARASSLSPRGSALDPLSSALLPPLQLYRRILRTHRKVLPPEMRLLGDEYVKSEFKLHKDVDNPVHIVGFLTEWQVYAQKLEGNTWRGEKIDQNLIDHLSDQQMGQLYELMKATQNQNDSGSGENEN
;
A
#
# COMPACT_ATOMS: atom_id res chain seq x y z
N MET A 1 14.03 50.43 -25.49
CA MET A 1 12.87 50.88 -24.70
C MET A 1 11.67 49.99 -25.00
N ARG A 2 11.19 49.24 -24.00
CA ARG A 2 9.81 48.80 -23.74
C ARG A 2 9.88 47.72 -22.64
N PRO A 3 9.75 48.07 -21.36
CA PRO A 3 9.73 47.09 -20.27
C PRO A 3 8.34 46.44 -20.21
N ALA A 4 8.29 45.10 -20.23
CA ALA A 4 7.07 44.36 -19.95
C ALA A 4 6.81 44.39 -18.43
N LEU A 5 5.64 44.90 -18.05
CA LEU A 5 5.20 45.03 -16.67
C LEU A 5 5.03 43.65 -16.02
N ARG A 6 5.72 43.47 -14.89
CA ARG A 6 5.58 42.33 -13.99
C ARG A 6 4.21 42.38 -13.31
N LEU A 7 3.43 41.32 -13.44
CA LEU A 7 2.26 41.09 -12.58
C LEU A 7 2.63 40.01 -11.55
N LEU A 8 3.01 40.44 -10.34
CA LEU A 8 3.22 39.55 -9.19
C LEU A 8 1.86 39.25 -8.56
N ALA A 9 1.32 38.06 -8.84
CA ALA A 9 0.18 37.54 -8.08
C ALA A 9 0.67 36.99 -6.73
N ARG A 10 0.36 37.71 -5.66
CA ARG A 10 0.59 37.34 -4.26
C ARG A 10 -0.59 36.49 -3.79
N ALA A 11 -0.41 35.17 -3.69
CA ALA A 11 -1.36 34.30 -3.03
C ALA A 11 -1.14 34.36 -1.50
N SER A 12 -2.19 34.72 -0.78
CA SER A 12 -2.22 34.85 0.67
C SER A 12 -1.90 33.53 1.36
N SER A 13 -0.96 33.56 2.30
CA SER A 13 -0.67 32.49 3.24
C SER A 13 -1.86 32.27 4.18
N LEU A 14 -2.69 31.29 3.89
CA LEU A 14 -3.59 30.71 4.89
C LEU A 14 -2.82 29.60 5.61
N SER A 15 -2.34 29.92 6.80
CA SER A 15 -1.87 28.96 7.79
C SER A 15 -3.06 28.58 8.67
N PRO A 16 -3.54 27.33 8.66
CA PRO A 16 -4.24 26.77 9.80
C PRO A 16 -3.20 26.06 10.67
N ARG A 17 -2.74 26.76 11.69
CA ARG A 17 -2.10 26.15 12.85
C ARG A 17 -3.23 25.52 13.68
N GLY A 18 -3.37 24.20 13.62
CA GLY A 18 -4.37 23.49 14.43
C GLY A 18 -4.72 22.12 13.89
N SER A 19 -3.87 21.14 14.19
CA SER A 19 -4.18 19.75 14.55
C SER A 19 -3.08 18.84 14.06
N ALA A 20 -2.15 18.56 14.97
CA ALA A 20 -1.29 17.41 14.86
C ALA A 20 -2.17 16.16 14.78
N LEU A 21 -2.00 15.39 13.70
CA LEU A 21 -2.22 13.95 13.63
C LEU A 21 -3.62 13.50 14.07
N ASP A 22 -4.61 13.74 13.22
CA ASP A 22 -5.79 12.89 13.20
C ASP A 22 -5.59 11.86 12.08
N PRO A 23 -5.08 10.65 12.35
CA PRO A 23 -4.76 9.65 11.30
C PRO A 23 -6.00 9.11 10.58
N LEU A 24 -7.20 9.54 10.97
CA LEU A 24 -8.49 9.06 10.43
C LEU A 24 -9.16 10.03 9.45
N SER A 25 -8.69 11.28 9.32
CA SER A 25 -9.30 12.28 8.41
C SER A 25 -8.52 12.49 7.11
N SER A 26 -7.76 11.49 6.67
CA SER A 26 -7.24 11.48 5.29
C SER A 26 -8.40 11.18 4.35
N ALA A 27 -8.98 12.21 3.74
CA ALA A 27 -10.01 12.05 2.71
C ALA A 27 -9.61 10.95 1.70
N LEU A 28 -10.56 10.10 1.34
CA LEU A 28 -10.32 8.99 0.40
C LEU A 28 -9.77 9.53 -0.92
N LEU A 29 -8.65 8.97 -1.36
CA LEU A 29 -8.05 9.34 -2.62
C LEU A 29 -8.88 8.79 -3.80
N PRO A 30 -9.05 9.58 -4.88
CA PRO A 30 -9.67 9.07 -6.10
C PRO A 30 -8.89 7.86 -6.66
N PRO A 31 -9.56 6.91 -7.34
CA PRO A 31 -8.96 5.62 -7.74
C PRO A 31 -7.62 5.76 -8.49
N LEU A 32 -7.56 6.64 -9.50
CA LEU A 32 -6.34 6.83 -10.29
C LEU A 32 -5.21 7.51 -9.52
N GLN A 33 -5.52 8.27 -8.47
CA GLN A 33 -4.51 8.87 -7.60
C GLN A 33 -3.95 7.82 -6.65
N LEU A 34 -4.82 7.02 -6.04
CA LEU A 34 -4.44 5.93 -5.16
C LEU A 34 -3.60 4.87 -5.88
N TYR A 35 -4.04 4.44 -7.07
CA TYR A 35 -3.31 3.51 -7.93
C TYR A 35 -1.87 3.98 -8.20
N ARG A 36 -1.70 5.24 -8.61
CA ARG A 36 -0.36 5.81 -8.86
C ARG A 36 0.47 5.95 -7.59
N ARG A 37 -0.16 6.25 -6.44
CA ARG A 37 0.52 6.32 -5.14
C ARG A 37 1.10 4.95 -4.77
N ILE A 38 0.29 3.90 -4.83
CA ILE A 38 0.71 2.53 -4.51
C ILE A 38 1.92 2.10 -5.35
N LEU A 39 1.84 2.23 -6.68
CA LEU A 39 2.95 1.84 -7.56
C LEU A 39 4.23 2.67 -7.36
N ARG A 40 4.11 3.92 -6.90
CA ARG A 40 5.28 4.73 -6.53
C ARG A 40 5.88 4.26 -5.21
N THR A 41 5.04 3.90 -4.24
CA THR A 41 5.49 3.38 -2.94
C THR A 41 6.17 2.02 -3.10
N HIS A 42 5.62 1.13 -3.93
CA HIS A 42 6.26 -0.15 -4.28
C HIS A 42 7.70 0.05 -4.75
N ARG A 43 7.95 0.98 -5.67
CA ARG A 43 9.29 1.30 -6.18
C ARG A 43 10.26 1.84 -5.13
N LYS A 44 9.73 2.48 -4.08
CA LYS A 44 10.53 3.11 -3.02
C LYS A 44 10.87 2.15 -1.89
N VAL A 45 9.94 1.25 -1.55
CA VAL A 45 9.97 0.50 -0.29
C VAL A 45 10.18 -1.01 -0.48
N LEU A 46 9.70 -1.58 -1.59
CA LEU A 46 9.72 -3.03 -1.81
C LEU A 46 11.02 -3.49 -2.51
N PRO A 47 11.58 -4.65 -2.10
CA PRO A 47 12.60 -5.35 -2.86
C PRO A 47 12.12 -5.71 -4.29
N PRO A 48 13.03 -5.89 -5.26
CA PRO A 48 12.68 -6.12 -6.66
C PRO A 48 11.71 -7.27 -6.89
N GLU A 49 11.90 -8.40 -6.20
CA GLU A 49 11.12 -9.63 -6.36
C GLU A 49 9.68 -9.42 -5.85
N MET A 50 9.55 -8.81 -4.66
CA MET A 50 8.25 -8.47 -4.08
C MET A 50 7.50 -7.43 -4.92
N ARG A 51 8.22 -6.48 -5.50
CA ARG A 51 7.63 -5.46 -6.37
C ARG A 51 7.05 -6.06 -7.65
N LEU A 52 7.70 -7.06 -8.24
CA LEU A 52 7.22 -7.70 -9.46
C LEU A 52 5.83 -8.29 -9.24
N LEU A 53 5.68 -9.10 -8.18
CA LEU A 53 4.41 -9.70 -7.79
C LEU A 53 3.37 -8.62 -7.40
N GLY A 54 3.77 -7.67 -6.57
CA GLY A 54 2.87 -6.63 -6.07
C GLY A 54 2.35 -5.71 -7.17
N ASP A 55 3.19 -5.27 -8.11
CA ASP A 55 2.79 -4.39 -9.21
C ASP A 55 1.79 -5.09 -10.15
N GLU A 56 1.95 -6.39 -10.38
CA GLU A 56 1.02 -7.20 -11.19
C GLU A 56 -0.34 -7.32 -10.50
N TYR A 57 -0.35 -7.65 -9.21
CA TYR A 57 -1.58 -7.76 -8.42
C TYR A 57 -2.35 -6.45 -8.33
N VAL A 58 -1.67 -5.32 -8.07
CA VAL A 58 -2.32 -4.00 -8.04
C VAL A 58 -2.97 -3.67 -9.39
N LYS A 59 -2.30 -4.00 -10.49
CA LYS A 59 -2.83 -3.77 -11.85
C LYS A 59 -4.07 -4.62 -12.11
N SER A 60 -4.05 -5.90 -11.75
CA SER A 60 -5.20 -6.79 -11.97
C SER A 60 -6.39 -6.33 -11.14
N GLU A 61 -6.19 -6.04 -9.86
CA GLU A 61 -7.28 -5.66 -8.94
C GLU A 61 -7.95 -4.35 -9.37
N PHE A 62 -7.18 -3.30 -9.66
CA PHE A 62 -7.77 -2.04 -10.13
C PHE A 62 -8.44 -2.17 -11.50
N LYS A 63 -7.98 -3.09 -12.35
CA LYS A 63 -8.63 -3.37 -13.64
C LYS A 63 -9.96 -4.11 -13.44
N LEU A 64 -10.00 -5.10 -12.56
CA LEU A 64 -11.21 -5.85 -12.22
C LEU A 64 -12.27 -4.96 -11.55
N HIS A 65 -11.83 -3.97 -10.77
CA HIS A 65 -12.73 -3.04 -10.08
C HIS A 65 -13.09 -1.79 -10.88
N LYS A 66 -12.68 -1.70 -12.15
CA LYS A 66 -12.90 -0.52 -12.99
C LYS A 66 -14.37 -0.23 -13.24
N ASP A 67 -15.18 -1.26 -13.46
CA ASP A 67 -16.57 -1.17 -13.89
C ASP A 67 -17.56 -1.48 -12.74
N VAL A 68 -17.10 -1.36 -11.48
CA VAL A 68 -17.96 -1.53 -10.30
C VAL A 68 -18.71 -0.23 -10.01
N ASP A 69 -20.04 -0.29 -9.98
CA ASP A 69 -20.90 0.88 -9.77
C ASP A 69 -21.42 1.03 -8.33
N ASN A 70 -21.36 -0.03 -7.51
CA ASN A 70 -21.88 0.03 -6.14
C ASN A 70 -20.99 0.94 -5.27
N PRO A 71 -21.50 2.10 -4.79
CA PRO A 71 -20.68 3.07 -4.06
C PRO A 71 -20.10 2.50 -2.76
N VAL A 72 -20.80 1.59 -2.10
CA VAL A 72 -20.30 0.94 -0.87
C VAL A 72 -19.07 0.09 -1.17
N HIS A 73 -19.10 -0.66 -2.28
CA HIS A 73 -17.97 -1.49 -2.69
C HIS A 73 -16.77 -0.64 -3.13
N ILE A 74 -17.03 0.45 -3.88
CA ILE A 74 -15.98 1.39 -4.28
C ILE A 74 -15.32 2.01 -3.05
N VAL A 75 -16.11 2.47 -2.08
CA VAL A 75 -15.58 3.06 -0.83
C VAL A 75 -14.78 2.05 -0.03
N GLY A 76 -15.28 0.82 0.13
CA GLY A 76 -14.56 -0.26 0.80
C GLY A 76 -13.22 -0.55 0.11
N PHE A 77 -13.23 -0.73 -1.21
CA PHE A 77 -12.03 -0.95 -2.02
C PHE A 77 -11.01 0.18 -1.82
N LEU A 78 -11.40 1.44 -1.97
CA LEU A 78 -10.48 2.57 -1.82
C LEU A 78 -9.94 2.70 -0.40
N THR A 79 -10.77 2.40 0.60
CA THR A 79 -10.36 2.46 2.01
C THR A 79 -9.27 1.44 2.31
N GLU A 80 -9.47 0.17 1.94
CA GLU A 80 -8.49 -0.90 2.15
C GLU A 80 -7.17 -0.61 1.43
N TRP A 81 -7.23 -0.20 0.16
CA TRP A 81 -6.03 0.14 -0.62
C TRP A 81 -5.30 1.38 -0.09
N GLN A 82 -6.02 2.33 0.51
CA GLN A 82 -5.42 3.49 1.15
C GLN A 82 -4.73 3.11 2.47
N VAL A 83 -5.33 2.25 3.29
CA VAL A 83 -4.71 1.69 4.50
C VAL A 83 -3.45 0.91 4.13
N TYR A 84 -3.51 0.06 3.11
CA TYR A 84 -2.34 -0.66 2.59
C TYR A 84 -1.21 0.28 2.19
N ALA A 85 -1.51 1.32 1.40
CA ALA A 85 -0.51 2.30 0.97
C ALA A 85 0.14 3.02 2.17
N GLN A 86 -0.66 3.39 3.18
CA GLN A 86 -0.18 4.02 4.41
C GLN A 86 0.73 3.10 5.22
N LYS A 87 0.36 1.82 5.41
CA LYS A 87 1.21 0.82 6.07
C LYS A 87 2.53 0.62 5.35
N LEU A 88 2.49 0.58 4.00
CA LEU A 88 3.69 0.42 3.20
C LEU A 88 4.63 1.63 3.33
N GLU A 89 4.09 2.85 3.28
CA GLU A 89 4.86 4.10 3.47
C GLU A 89 5.42 4.24 4.89
N GLY A 90 4.66 3.82 5.90
CA GLY A 90 5.09 3.81 7.30
C GLY A 90 6.10 2.72 7.64
N ASN A 91 6.42 1.83 6.69
CA ASN A 91 7.32 0.70 6.89
C ASN A 91 6.87 -0.27 8.02
N THR A 92 5.59 -0.20 8.42
CA THR A 92 4.99 -0.98 9.50
C THR A 92 4.51 -2.37 9.08
N TRP A 93 4.56 -2.65 7.77
CA TRP A 93 4.16 -3.95 7.20
C TRP A 93 5.11 -5.11 7.54
N ARG A 94 6.35 -4.81 7.97
CA ARG A 94 7.34 -5.82 8.35
C ARG A 94 7.14 -6.24 9.81
N GLY A 95 7.00 -7.55 10.04
CA GLY A 95 6.90 -8.12 11.37
C GLY A 95 5.52 -7.96 12.03
N GLU A 96 4.51 -7.48 11.30
CA GLU A 96 3.13 -7.49 11.76
C GLU A 96 2.63 -8.94 11.82
N LYS A 97 1.97 -9.30 12.92
CA LYS A 97 1.32 -10.60 13.04
C LYS A 97 -0.01 -10.56 12.27
N ILE A 98 -0.37 -11.70 11.69
CA ILE A 98 -1.70 -11.87 11.09
C ILE A 98 -2.74 -11.68 12.19
N ASP A 99 -3.76 -10.88 11.93
CA ASP A 99 -4.87 -10.66 12.85
C ASP A 99 -5.59 -11.99 13.11
N GLN A 100 -5.87 -12.27 14.38
CA GLN A 100 -6.52 -13.51 14.78
C GLN A 100 -7.93 -13.63 14.18
N ASN A 101 -8.65 -12.50 14.09
CA ASN A 101 -9.98 -12.49 13.46
C ASN A 101 -9.92 -12.88 11.98
N LEU A 102 -8.84 -12.51 11.27
CA LEU A 102 -8.66 -12.90 9.88
C LEU A 102 -8.45 -14.41 9.77
N ILE A 103 -7.65 -15.01 10.68
CA ILE A 103 -7.39 -16.45 10.71
C ILE A 103 -8.71 -17.22 10.90
N ASP A 104 -9.55 -16.76 11.81
CA ASP A 104 -10.83 -17.42 12.11
C ASP A 104 -11.83 -17.39 10.94
N HIS A 105 -11.62 -16.48 9.97
CA HIS A 105 -12.41 -16.39 8.75
C HIS A 105 -11.84 -17.15 7.55
N LEU A 106 -10.66 -17.75 7.68
CA LEU A 106 -10.08 -18.57 6.61
C LEU A 106 -10.76 -19.93 6.54
N SER A 107 -11.01 -20.41 5.32
CA SER A 107 -11.40 -21.82 5.12
C SER A 107 -10.26 -22.77 5.47
N ASP A 108 -10.59 -24.03 5.77
CA ASP A 108 -9.59 -25.08 6.07
C ASP A 108 -8.54 -25.21 4.96
N GLN A 109 -8.95 -25.07 3.70
CA GLN A 109 -8.04 -25.10 2.56
C GLN A 109 -7.08 -23.91 2.55
N GLN A 110 -7.59 -22.70 2.82
CA GLN A 110 -6.75 -21.49 2.89
C GLN A 110 -5.78 -21.55 4.07
N MET A 111 -6.22 -22.08 5.21
CA MET A 111 -5.32 -22.33 6.35
C MET A 111 -4.22 -23.34 6.00
N GLY A 112 -4.55 -24.43 5.31
CA GLY A 112 -3.57 -25.39 4.82
C GLY A 112 -2.53 -24.74 3.88
N GLN A 113 -2.97 -23.93 2.92
CA GLN A 113 -2.09 -23.20 2.02
C GLN A 113 -1.17 -22.21 2.76
N LEU A 114 -1.72 -21.48 3.72
CA LEU A 114 -0.95 -20.54 4.53
C LEU A 114 0.13 -21.26 5.35
N TYR A 115 -0.19 -22.44 5.89
CA TYR A 115 0.74 -23.26 6.64
C TYR A 115 1.88 -23.81 5.76
N GLU A 116 1.58 -24.28 4.54
CA GLU A 116 2.61 -24.72 3.59
C GLU A 116 3.53 -23.57 3.19
N LEU A 117 2.98 -22.36 2.98
CA LEU A 117 3.78 -21.17 2.71
C LEU A 117 4.73 -20.84 3.88
N MET A 118 4.24 -20.92 5.11
CA MET A 118 5.05 -20.72 6.31
C MET A 118 6.22 -21.72 6.36
N LYS A 119 5.98 -23.01 6.11
CA LYS A 119 7.04 -24.02 6.07
C LYS A 119 8.08 -23.74 4.98
N ALA A 120 7.63 -23.41 3.77
CA ALA A 120 8.52 -23.14 2.64
C ALA A 120 9.48 -21.98 2.94
N THR A 121 9.01 -20.94 3.63
CA THR A 121 9.84 -19.78 4.01
C THR A 121 10.82 -20.08 5.14
N GLN A 122 10.46 -20.94 6.11
CA GLN A 122 11.40 -21.37 7.17
C GLN A 122 12.53 -22.22 6.60
N ASN A 123 12.23 -23.16 5.70
CA ASN A 123 13.23 -24.02 5.08
C ASN A 123 14.27 -23.24 4.26
N GLN A 124 13.89 -22.12 3.64
CA GLN A 124 14.83 -21.25 2.93
C GLN A 124 15.79 -20.50 3.88
N ASN A 125 15.34 -20.12 5.07
CA ASN A 125 16.22 -19.46 6.04
C ASN A 125 17.27 -20.43 6.62
N ASP A 126 16.91 -21.70 6.83
CA ASP A 126 17.85 -22.72 7.33
C ASP A 126 18.92 -23.09 6.30
N SER A 127 18.60 -23.08 5.00
CA SER A 127 19.53 -23.45 3.93
C SER A 127 20.55 -22.36 3.57
N GLY A 128 20.30 -21.10 3.92
CA GLY A 128 21.25 -19.98 3.73
C GLY A 128 22.30 -19.81 4.82
N SER A 129 22.21 -20.58 5.91
CA SER A 129 23.08 -20.44 7.10
C SER A 129 24.33 -21.32 7.08
N GLY A 130 24.53 -22.13 6.03
CA GLY A 130 25.57 -23.18 5.99
C GLY A 130 26.74 -22.98 5.04
N GLU A 131 26.86 -21.85 4.32
CA GLU A 131 27.87 -21.68 3.25
C GLU A 131 29.00 -20.67 3.54
N ASN A 132 29.20 -20.23 4.79
CA ASN A 132 30.31 -19.34 5.18
C ASN A 132 31.27 -19.96 6.21
N GLU A 133 31.67 -21.21 6.02
CA GLU A 133 32.85 -21.79 6.66
C GLU A 133 33.63 -22.65 5.65
N ASN A 134 34.50 -22.01 4.87
CA ASN A 134 35.81 -22.56 4.50
C ASN A 134 36.76 -21.47 3.95
#